data_AF-A0A2B9DLL1-F1
#
_entry.id   AF-A0A2B9DLL1-F1
#
_cell.length_a   1.000
_cell.length_b   1.000
_cell.length_c   1.000
_cell.angle_alpha   90.00
_cell.angle_beta   90.00
_cell.angle_gamma   90.00
#
_symmetry.space_group_name_H-M   'P 1'
#
loop_
_entity.id
_entity.type
_entity.pdbx_description
1 polymer ?
#
loop_
_entity_poly.entity_id
_entity_poly.type
_entity_poly.pdbx_seq_one_letter_code
_entity_poly.pdbx_strand_id
1 'polypeptide(L)'
;MNDTKKLFIGATFGLFLGDIIVHIMNPAIPILSLVVSNVLAIVFLIVYAYYKKRKYRKEELPDIDERVNENIKRYVNVSFVFAFLLLIVYIVASKAIGRITIPITEIFIVCSFLFAGSLVIGVMAGKRA
;
A
#
# COMPACT_ATOMS: atom_id res chain seq x y z
N MET A 1 -11.68 7.63 17.75
CA MET A 1 -10.48 8.08 18.51
C MET A 1 -9.58 6.91 18.92
N ASN A 2 -10.13 5.72 19.16
CA ASN A 2 -9.37 4.51 19.47
C ASN A 2 -8.52 3.98 18.27
N ASP A 3 -9.07 4.05 17.05
CA ASP A 3 -8.37 3.56 15.85
C ASP A 3 -7.14 4.38 15.47
N THR A 4 -7.20 5.70 15.68
CA THR A 4 -6.05 6.57 15.42
C THR A 4 -4.88 6.22 16.34
N LYS A 5 -5.15 5.91 17.62
CA LYS A 5 -4.11 5.45 18.56
C LYS A 5 -3.48 4.13 18.11
N LYS A 6 -4.30 3.14 17.71
CA LYS A 6 -3.81 1.86 17.18
C LYS A 6 -2.95 2.06 15.93
N LEU A 7 -3.36 2.97 15.04
CA LEU A 7 -2.66 3.28 13.80
C LEU A 7 -1.31 3.96 14.06
N PHE A 8 -1.24 4.89 15.03
CA PHE A 8 0.04 5.43 15.48
C PHE A 8 0.94 4.34 16.04
N ILE A 9 0.45 3.53 16.98
CA ILE A 9 1.25 2.47 17.61
C ILE A 9 1.78 1.49 16.56
N GLY A 10 0.93 1.04 15.63
CA GLY A 10 1.32 0.14 14.55
C GLY A 10 2.33 0.76 13.59
N ALA A 11 2.16 2.04 13.23
CA ALA A 11 3.09 2.76 12.37
C ALA A 11 4.47 2.92 13.05
N THR A 12 4.51 3.30 14.32
CA THR A 12 5.77 3.45 15.05
C THR A 12 6.49 2.12 15.18
N PHE A 13 5.79 1.04 15.55
CA PHE A 13 6.38 -0.30 15.62
C PHE A 13 6.88 -0.78 14.26
N GLY A 14 6.10 -0.59 13.20
CA GLY A 14 6.47 -1.00 11.84
C GLY A 14 7.71 -0.27 11.32
N LEU A 15 7.82 1.03 11.57
CA LEU A 15 8.98 1.83 11.16
C LEU A 15 10.25 1.41 11.90
N PHE A 16 10.20 1.24 13.22
CA PHE A 16 11.37 0.79 14.00
C PHE A 16 11.78 -0.64 13.67
N LEU A 17 10.81 -1.56 13.47
CA LEU A 17 11.11 -2.93 13.09
C LEU A 17 11.73 -2.99 11.68
N GLY A 18 11.20 -2.18 10.75
CA GLY A 18 11.73 -2.03 9.40
C GLY A 18 13.16 -1.54 9.39
N ASP A 19 13.48 -0.52 10.19
CA ASP A 19 14.84 0.02 10.32
C ASP A 19 15.84 -1.02 10.83
N ILE A 20 15.44 -1.83 11.82
CA ILE A 20 16.29 -2.91 12.35
C ILE A 20 16.59 -3.93 11.24
N ILE A 21 15.57 -4.34 10.47
CA ILE A 21 15.75 -5.29 9.36
C ILE A 21 16.66 -4.69 8.28
N VAL A 22 16.42 -3.43 7.88
CA VAL A 22 17.21 -2.75 6.86
C VAL A 22 18.68 -2.61 7.29
N HIS A 23 18.92 -2.29 8.56
CA HIS A 23 20.27 -2.18 9.11
C HIS A 23 20.99 -3.52 9.20
N ILE A 24 20.28 -4.61 9.52
CA ILE A 24 20.83 -5.99 9.49
C ILE A 24 21.19 -6.40 8.05
N MET A 25 20.34 -6.06 7.07
CA MET A 25 20.57 -6.41 5.67
C MET A 25 21.70 -5.61 5.03
N ASN A 26 21.86 -4.35 5.40
CA ASN A 26 22.93 -3.50 4.88
C ASN A 26 23.37 -2.44 5.92
N PRO A 27 24.43 -2.71 6.70
CA PRO A 27 24.89 -1.81 7.75
C PRO A 27 25.52 -0.50 7.21
N ALA A 28 25.79 -0.42 5.90
CA ALA A 28 26.31 0.79 5.28
C ALA A 28 25.24 1.89 5.12
N ILE A 29 23.95 1.57 5.33
CA ILE A 29 22.87 2.56 5.26
C ILE A 29 22.95 3.49 6.48
N PRO A 30 23.08 4.81 6.29
CA PRO A 30 23.23 5.75 7.40
C PRO A 30 21.95 5.82 8.23
N ILE A 31 22.07 5.45 9.51
CA ILE A 31 20.98 5.45 10.50
C ILE A 31 20.26 6.80 10.56
N LEU A 32 20.99 7.90 10.38
CA LEU A 32 20.42 9.25 10.37
C LEU A 32 19.36 9.42 9.27
N SER A 33 19.57 8.84 8.08
CA SER A 33 18.60 8.92 6.98
C SER A 33 17.32 8.15 7.28
N LEU A 34 17.43 7.00 7.97
CA LEU A 34 16.28 6.19 8.40
C LEU A 34 15.46 6.94 9.46
N VAL A 35 16.13 7.52 10.47
CA VAL A 35 15.46 8.31 11.52
C VAL A 35 14.74 9.52 10.94
N VAL A 36 15.37 10.27 10.02
CA VAL A 36 14.74 11.43 9.37
C VAL A 36 13.51 11.00 8.55
N SER A 37 13.60 9.89 7.81
CA SER A 37 12.47 9.31 7.07
C SER A 37 11.30 8.95 8.00
N ASN A 38 11.59 8.35 9.16
CA ASN A 38 10.57 7.97 10.14
C ASN A 38 9.87 9.17 10.76
N VAL A 39 10.63 10.21 11.11
CA VAL A 39 10.06 11.47 11.61
C VAL A 39 9.13 12.07 10.55
N LEU A 40 9.55 12.09 9.29
CA LEU A 40 8.73 12.56 8.18
C LEU A 40 7.44 11.75 8.03
N ALA A 41 7.53 10.42 8.11
CA ALA A 41 6.38 9.52 8.03
C ALA A 41 5.37 9.78 9.16
N ILE A 42 5.85 10.00 10.39
CA ILE A 42 5.00 10.33 11.55
C ILE A 42 4.33 11.70 11.36
N VAL A 43 5.08 12.70 10.89
CA VAL A 43 4.53 14.04 10.60
C VAL A 43 3.44 13.96 9.54
N PHE A 44 3.66 13.22 8.45
CA PHE A 44 2.63 12.98 7.44
C PHE A 44 1.40 12.27 8.02
N LEU A 45 1.60 11.30 8.91
CA LEU A 45 0.50 10.60 9.58
C LEU A 45 -0.34 11.56 10.44
N ILE A 46 0.31 12.47 11.17
CA ILE A 46 -0.33 13.52 11.97
C ILE A 46 -1.12 14.46 11.08
N VAL A 47 -0.51 14.95 10.00
CA VAL A 47 -1.16 15.86 9.04
C VAL A 47 -2.37 15.18 8.41
N TYR A 48 -2.24 13.92 7.98
CA TYR A 48 -3.35 13.13 7.43
C TYR A 48 -4.47 12.94 8.45
N ALA A 49 -4.16 12.53 9.68
CA ALA A 49 -5.14 12.34 10.73
C ALA A 49 -5.86 13.66 11.09
N TYR A 50 -5.12 14.77 11.12
CA TYR A 50 -5.67 16.10 11.35
C TYR A 50 -6.58 16.53 10.21
N TYR A 51 -6.14 16.37 8.96
CA TYR A 51 -6.92 16.74 7.79
C TYR A 51 -8.19 15.91 7.69
N LYS A 52 -8.07 14.59 7.90
CA LYS A 52 -9.20 13.65 7.99
C LYS A 52 -10.19 14.12 9.06
N LYS A 53 -9.75 14.33 10.30
CA LYS A 53 -10.60 14.80 11.41
C LYS A 53 -11.23 16.16 11.15
N ARG A 54 -10.52 17.09 10.49
CA ARG A 54 -11.01 18.41 10.11
C ARG A 54 -12.08 18.32 9.03
N LYS A 55 -11.89 17.46 8.04
CA LYS A 55 -12.84 17.18 6.97
C LYS A 55 -14.14 16.61 7.54
N TYR A 56 -14.06 15.60 8.41
CA TYR A 56 -15.24 15.04 9.10
C TYR A 56 -15.99 16.06 9.96
N ARG A 57 -15.29 17.00 10.62
CA ARG A 57 -15.95 18.03 11.44
C ARG A 57 -16.56 19.18 10.66
N LYS A 58 -16.04 19.48 9.47
CA LYS A 58 -16.50 20.62 8.66
C LYS A 58 -17.62 20.26 7.72
N GLU A 59 -17.66 19.03 7.22
CA GLU A 59 -18.54 18.70 6.12
C GLU A 59 -19.84 18.03 6.57
N GLU A 60 -20.05 17.71 7.86
CA GLU A 60 -21.17 16.84 8.37
C GLU A 60 -21.40 15.63 7.45
N LEU A 61 -20.37 15.23 6.71
CA LEU A 61 -20.53 14.26 5.66
C LEU A 61 -20.80 12.94 6.34
N PRO A 62 -21.85 12.21 5.92
CA PRO A 62 -21.87 10.80 6.20
C PRO A 62 -20.50 10.27 5.76
N ASP A 63 -19.91 9.40 6.59
CA ASP A 63 -18.80 8.55 6.17
C ASP A 63 -19.12 8.11 4.73
N ILE A 64 -18.16 8.18 3.81
CA ILE A 64 -18.34 7.73 2.41
C ILE A 64 -19.30 6.55 2.47
N ASP A 65 -20.52 6.70 1.94
CA ASP A 65 -21.70 5.88 2.29
C ASP A 65 -21.20 4.47 2.58
N GLU A 66 -21.34 3.92 3.78
CA GLU A 66 -20.54 2.75 4.22
C GLU A 66 -20.54 1.62 3.16
N ARG A 67 -21.64 1.56 2.42
CA ARG A 67 -21.89 0.84 1.16
C ARG A 67 -20.87 1.07 0.03
N VAL A 68 -20.52 2.31 -0.31
CA VAL A 68 -19.47 2.70 -1.27
C VAL A 68 -18.08 2.28 -0.76
N ASN A 69 -17.80 2.38 0.54
CA ASN A 69 -16.52 1.91 1.09
C ASN A 69 -16.41 0.38 1.03
N GLU A 70 -17.48 -0.34 1.36
CA GLU A 70 -17.58 -1.78 1.18
C GLU A 70 -17.46 -2.19 -0.30
N ASN A 71 -18.11 -1.44 -1.20
CA ASN A 71 -17.96 -1.64 -2.65
C ASN A 71 -16.50 -1.46 -3.09
N ILE A 72 -15.84 -0.35 -2.72
CA ILE A 72 -14.43 -0.12 -3.04
C ILE A 72 -13.56 -1.26 -2.51
N LYS A 73 -13.75 -1.71 -1.26
CA LYS A 73 -12.99 -2.84 -0.72
C LYS A 73 -13.23 -4.12 -1.52
N ARG A 74 -14.48 -4.41 -1.88
CA ARG A 74 -14.85 -5.59 -2.68
C ARG A 74 -14.21 -5.54 -4.07
N TYR A 75 -14.32 -4.41 -4.77
CA TYR A 75 -13.76 -4.23 -6.10
C TYR A 75 -12.23 -4.23 -6.09
N VAL A 76 -11.59 -3.63 -5.09
CA VAL A 76 -10.13 -3.73 -4.89
C VAL A 76 -9.72 -5.18 -4.68
N ASN A 77 -10.43 -5.94 -3.86
CA ASN A 77 -10.10 -7.35 -3.62
C ASN A 77 -10.26 -8.21 -4.89
N VAL A 78 -11.34 -8.01 -5.66
CA VAL A 78 -11.54 -8.68 -6.96
C VAL A 78 -10.45 -8.31 -7.96
N SER A 79 -10.12 -7.01 -8.05
CA SER A 79 -9.04 -6.50 -8.90
C SER A 79 -7.68 -7.09 -8.51
N PHE A 80 -7.44 -7.30 -7.22
CA PHE A 80 -6.23 -7.93 -6.71
C PHE A 80 -6.10 -9.40 -7.11
N VAL A 81 -7.18 -10.18 -6.98
CA VAL A 81 -7.23 -11.57 -7.42
C VAL A 81 -6.99 -11.65 -8.93
N PHE A 82 -7.58 -10.75 -9.71
CA PHE A 82 -7.36 -10.69 -11.15
C PHE A 82 -5.90 -10.36 -11.51
N ALA A 83 -5.29 -9.38 -10.83
CA ALA A 83 -3.87 -9.05 -10.99
C ALA A 83 -2.96 -10.24 -10.65
N PHE A 84 -3.30 -11.02 -9.62
CA PHE A 84 -2.57 -12.23 -9.27
C PHE A 84 -2.67 -13.32 -10.36
N LEU A 85 -3.85 -13.50 -10.95
CA LEU A 85 -4.02 -14.40 -12.10
C LEU A 85 -3.16 -13.96 -13.30
N LEU A 86 -3.12 -12.66 -13.60
CA LEU A 86 -2.27 -12.12 -14.66
C LEU A 86 -0.77 -12.37 -14.38
N LEU A 87 -0.34 -12.29 -13.12
CA LEU A 87 1.03 -12.60 -12.73
C LEU A 87 1.36 -14.08 -13.01
N ILE A 88 0.46 -15.00 -12.68
CA ILE A 88 0.62 -16.43 -12.99
C ILE A 88 0.73 -16.63 -14.50
N VAL A 89 -0.15 -16.01 -15.28
CA VAL A 89 -0.13 -16.08 -16.76
C VAL A 89 1.20 -15.56 -17.30
N TYR A 90 1.71 -14.44 -16.77
CA TYR A 90 3.00 -13.89 -17.15
C TYR A 90 4.16 -14.87 -16.90
N ILE A 91 4.17 -15.53 -15.73
CA ILE A 91 5.21 -16.52 -15.38
C ILE A 91 5.13 -17.74 -16.32
N VAL A 92 3.92 -18.27 -16.56
CA VAL A 92 3.71 -19.42 -17.44
C VAL A 92 4.09 -19.09 -18.88
N ALA A 93 3.67 -17.93 -19.39
CA ALA A 93 4.01 -17.46 -20.73
C ALA A 93 5.53 -17.25 -20.88
N SER A 94 6.19 -16.68 -19.87
CA SER A 94 7.65 -16.50 -19.87
C SER A 94 8.38 -17.84 -19.98
N LYS A 95 7.89 -18.87 -19.28
CA LYS A 95 8.43 -20.23 -19.38
C LYS A 95 8.15 -20.86 -20.75
N ALA A 96 6.97 -20.64 -21.31
CA ALA A 96 6.58 -21.15 -22.64
C ALA A 96 7.40 -20.53 -23.78
N ILE A 97 7.82 -19.27 -23.63
CA ILE A 97 8.73 -18.57 -24.57
C ILE A 97 10.19 -19.07 -24.43
N GLY A 98 10.46 -19.97 -23.49
CA GLY A 98 11.78 -20.57 -23.30
C GLY A 98 12.71 -19.75 -22.40
N ARG A 99 12.19 -18.77 -21.63
CA ARG A 99 12.99 -18.05 -20.64
C ARG A 99 13.27 -18.99 -19.46
N ILE A 100 14.55 -19.30 -19.25
CA ILE A 100 15.03 -20.21 -18.18
C ILE A 100 14.92 -19.53 -16.81
N THR A 101 15.18 -18.22 -16.75
CA THR A 101 15.11 -17.41 -15.54
C THR A 101 14.46 -16.06 -15.85
N ILE A 102 13.74 -15.51 -14.88
CA ILE A 102 13.16 -14.17 -14.95
C ILE A 102 13.95 -13.28 -13.96
N PRO A 103 14.56 -12.18 -14.39
CA PRO A 103 15.29 -11.28 -13.50
C PRO A 103 14.40 -10.73 -12.39
N ILE A 104 14.95 -10.62 -11.17
CA ILE A 104 14.22 -10.08 -10.00
C ILE A 104 13.70 -8.66 -10.28
N THR A 105 14.48 -7.85 -11.00
CA THR A 105 14.11 -6.49 -11.39
C THR A 105 12.85 -6.46 -12.28
N GLU A 106 12.75 -7.36 -13.27
CA GLU A 106 11.57 -7.48 -14.12
C GLU A 106 10.34 -7.91 -13.31
N ILE A 107 10.48 -8.91 -12.43
CA ILE A 107 9.39 -9.37 -11.55
C ILE A 107 8.90 -8.22 -10.69
N PHE A 108 9.82 -7.44 -10.11
CA PHE A 108 9.48 -6.32 -9.25
C PHE A 108 8.71 -5.22 -9.99
N ILE A 109 9.10 -4.93 -11.24
CA ILE A 109 8.42 -3.97 -12.11
C ILE A 109 7.01 -4.47 -12.45
N VAL A 110 6.88 -5.73 -12.88
CA VAL A 110 5.58 -6.33 -13.24
C VAL A 110 4.64 -6.37 -12.04
N CYS A 111 5.12 -6.81 -10.87
CA CYS A 111 4.34 -6.82 -9.64
C CYS A 111 3.90 -5.41 -9.22
N SER A 112 4.80 -4.43 -9.29
CA SER A 112 4.49 -3.04 -8.95
C SER A 112 3.43 -2.44 -9.89
N PHE A 113 3.53 -2.74 -11.19
CA PHE A 113 2.56 -2.30 -12.20
C PHE A 113 1.18 -2.93 -11.98
N LEU A 114 1.14 -4.26 -11.78
CA LEU A 114 -0.10 -5.00 -11.52
C LEU A 114 -0.76 -4.54 -10.21
N PHE A 115 0.03 -4.31 -9.16
CA PHE A 115 -0.45 -3.80 -7.88
C PHE A 115 -1.05 -2.40 -8.02
N ALA A 116 -0.31 -1.45 -8.61
CA ALA A 116 -0.80 -0.08 -8.81
C ALA A 116 -2.05 -0.05 -9.71
N GLY A 117 -2.05 -0.81 -10.80
CA GLY A 117 -3.21 -0.96 -11.68
C GLY A 117 -4.43 -1.52 -10.95
N SER A 118 -4.22 -2.52 -10.09
CA SER A 118 -5.31 -3.13 -9.33
C SER A 118 -6.00 -2.15 -8.38
N LEU A 119 -5.22 -1.30 -7.71
CA LEU A 119 -5.72 -0.26 -6.81
C LEU A 119 -6.49 0.82 -7.58
N VAL A 120 -5.95 1.29 -8.70
CA VAL A 120 -6.59 2.33 -9.52
C VAL A 120 -7.94 1.82 -10.04
N ILE A 121 -7.96 0.64 -10.65
CA ILE A 121 -9.19 0.04 -11.19
C ILE A 121 -10.20 -0.25 -10.08
N GLY A 122 -9.76 -0.83 -8.96
CA GLY A 122 -10.63 -1.17 -7.85
C GLY A 122 -11.29 0.06 -7.22
N VAL A 123 -10.53 1.15 -7.03
CA VAL A 123 -11.06 2.41 -6.50
C VAL A 123 -11.98 3.10 -7.51
N MET A 124 -11.62 3.13 -8.80
CA MET A 124 -12.47 3.74 -9.83
C MET A 124 -13.81 3.01 -10.01
N ALA A 125 -13.78 1.68 -10.04
CA ALA A 125 -14.98 0.85 -10.17
C ALA A 125 -15.86 0.95 -8.92
N GLY A 126 -15.28 0.81 -7.73
CA GLY A 126 -16.03 0.86 -6.48
C GLY A 126 -16.61 2.23 -6.14
N LYS A 127 -16.03 3.33 -6.65
CA LYS A 127 -16.59 4.68 -6.47
C LYS A 127 -17.77 4.96 -7.40
N ARG A 128 -17.93 4.21 -8.49
CA ARG A 128 -19.02 4.34 -9.48
C ARG A 128 -20.20 3.38 -9.24
N ALA A 129 -20.06 2.46 -8.29
CA ALA A 129 -21.03 1.41 -7.98
C ALA A 129 -21.76 1.71 -6.67
#